data_AF-A0A1S2HGK5-F1
#
_entry.id   AF-A0A1S2HGK5-F1
#
_cell.length_a   1.000
_cell.length_b   1.000
_cell.length_c   1.000
_cell.angle_alpha   90.00
_cell.angle_beta   90.00
_cell.angle_gamma   90.00
#
_symmetry.space_group_name_H-M   'P 1'
#
loop_
_entity.id
_entity.type
_entity.pdbx_description
1 polymer ?
#
loop_
_entity_poly.entity_id
_entity_poly.type
_entity_poly.pdbx_seq_one_letter_code
_entity_poly.pdbx_strand_id
1 'polypeptide(L)'
;MDHSTDHPAMARLRAELDAAWKGIGTLGDLEDAPRDRVVAELRTAVPDVASRAARAVGPEAVVAEIDRYAGAGLPGSDDAVPAAVIWGDVVQTAAAAARATSGQHTTG
;
A
#
# COMPACT_ATOMS: atom_id res chain seq x y z
N MET A 1 22.76 15.63 -9.95
CA MET A 1 22.16 14.34 -9.55
C MET A 1 21.46 14.60 -8.23
N ASP A 2 20.27 15.19 -8.30
CA ASP A 2 19.57 15.64 -7.11
C ASP A 2 19.06 14.44 -6.34
N HIS A 3 19.47 14.41 -5.08
CA HIS A 3 18.97 13.55 -4.04
C HIS A 3 17.48 13.85 -3.85
N SER A 4 16.61 13.10 -4.51
CA SER A 4 15.19 12.99 -4.15
C SER A 4 15.05 12.31 -2.78
N THR A 5 15.70 12.88 -1.76
CA THR A 5 15.73 12.37 -0.39
C THR A 5 14.40 12.71 0.25
N ASP A 6 13.56 11.68 0.35
CA ASP A 6 12.40 11.53 1.22
C ASP A 6 11.54 12.78 1.40
N HIS A 7 10.75 13.09 0.37
CA HIS A 7 9.54 13.87 0.60
C HIS A 7 8.72 13.18 1.72
N PRO A 8 8.27 13.89 2.77
CA PRO A 8 7.69 13.26 3.96
C PRO A 8 6.46 12.40 3.65
N ALA A 9 5.67 12.75 2.62
CA ALA A 9 4.56 11.92 2.18
C ALA A 9 5.02 10.57 1.59
N MET A 10 6.17 10.53 0.92
CA MET A 10 6.77 9.31 0.38
C MET A 10 7.34 8.44 1.50
N ALA A 11 8.02 9.05 2.48
CA ALA A 11 8.48 8.37 3.69
C ALA A 11 7.31 7.74 4.46
N ARG A 12 6.20 8.49 4.60
CA ARG A 12 4.98 8.01 5.25
C ARG A 12 4.36 6.84 4.51
N LEU A 13 4.27 6.91 3.17
CA LEU A 13 3.78 5.81 2.35
C LEU A 13 4.65 4.55 2.50
N ARG A 14 5.98 4.69 2.49
CA ARG A 14 6.88 3.56 2.73
C ARG A 14 6.68 2.92 4.10
N ALA A 15 6.57 3.74 5.15
CA ALA A 15 6.34 3.24 6.49
C ALA A 15 4.99 2.49 6.61
N GLU A 16 3.95 2.99 5.95
CA GLU A 16 2.64 2.35 5.93
C GLU A 16 2.64 1.07 5.10
N LEU A 17 3.31 1.03 3.96
CA LEU A 17 3.48 -0.19 3.16
C LEU A 17 4.29 -1.25 3.92
N ASP A 18 5.36 -0.88 4.61
CA ASP A 18 6.15 -1.79 5.45
C ASP A 18 5.34 -2.34 6.63
N ALA A 19 4.57 -1.49 7.31
CA ALA A 19 3.68 -1.92 8.39
C ALA A 19 2.58 -2.86 7.87
N ALA A 20 1.98 -2.54 6.72
CA ALA A 20 0.96 -3.37 6.07
C ALA A 20 1.52 -4.72 5.64
N TRP A 21 2.70 -4.72 5.02
CA TRP A 21 3.41 -5.91 4.56
C TRP A 21 3.71 -6.87 5.72
N LYS A 22 4.20 -6.34 6.85
CA LYS A 22 4.42 -7.11 8.08
C LYS A 22 3.12 -7.61 8.69
N GLY A 23 2.09 -6.77 8.75
CA GLY A 23 0.77 -7.14 9.26
C GLY A 23 0.15 -8.30 8.48
N ILE A 24 0.27 -8.28 7.15
CA ILE A 24 -0.18 -9.37 6.28
C ILE A 24 0.56 -10.67 6.57
N GLY A 25 1.88 -10.62 6.75
CA GLY A 25 2.69 -11.79 7.12
C GLY A 25 2.25 -12.45 8.42
N THR A 26 1.65 -11.70 9.35
CA THR A 26 1.15 -12.21 10.63
C THR A 26 -0.30 -12.71 10.59
N LEU A 27 -1.04 -12.55 9.48
CA LEU A 27 -2.46 -12.92 9.43
C LEU A 27 -2.72 -14.41 9.67
N GLY A 28 -1.75 -15.27 9.33
CA GLY A 28 -1.81 -16.72 9.59
C GLY A 28 -1.85 -17.05 11.09
N ASP A 29 -1.23 -16.22 11.92
CA ASP A 29 -1.15 -16.41 13.37
C ASP A 29 -2.36 -15.82 14.12
N LEU A 30 -3.21 -15.06 13.43
CA LEU A 30 -4.38 -14.41 14.02
C LEU A 30 -5.64 -15.27 13.89
N GLU A 31 -6.51 -15.19 14.90
CA GLU A 31 -7.89 -15.69 14.83
C GLU A 31 -8.71 -14.88 13.80
N ASP A 32 -9.84 -15.43 13.34
CA ASP A 32 -10.60 -14.86 12.22
C ASP A 32 -11.09 -13.42 12.48
N ALA A 33 -11.63 -13.12 13.67
CA ALA A 33 -12.14 -11.79 14.00
C ALA A 33 -11.06 -10.68 14.01
N PRO A 34 -9.92 -10.82 14.70
CA PRO A 34 -8.84 -9.84 14.61
C PRO A 34 -8.21 -9.79 13.21
N ARG A 35 -8.13 -10.91 12.49
CA ARG A 35 -7.64 -10.96 11.11
C ARG A 35 -8.48 -10.08 10.18
N ASP A 36 -9.80 -10.28 10.16
CA ASP A 36 -10.71 -9.52 9.30
C ASP A 36 -10.65 -8.02 9.58
N ARG A 37 -10.52 -7.65 10.85
CA ARG A 37 -10.34 -6.25 11.25
C ARG A 37 -9.06 -5.67 10.67
N VAL A 38 -7.92 -6.36 10.83
CA VAL A 38 -6.64 -5.90 10.27
C VAL A 38 -6.75 -5.76 8.75
N VAL A 39 -7.33 -6.74 8.06
CA VAL A 39 -7.53 -6.68 6.60
C VAL A 39 -8.37 -5.48 6.18
N ALA A 40 -9.47 -5.18 6.89
CA ALA A 40 -10.31 -4.01 6.62
C ALA A 40 -9.58 -2.68 6.85
N GLU A 41 -8.77 -2.60 7.91
CA GLU A 41 -7.93 -1.43 8.20
C GLU A 41 -6.89 -1.20 7.10
N LEU A 42 -6.19 -2.25 6.66
CA LEU A 42 -5.18 -2.16 5.59
C LEU A 42 -5.78 -1.72 4.25
N ARG A 43 -6.94 -2.27 3.88
CA ARG A 43 -7.68 -1.89 2.66
C ARG A 43 -8.14 -0.43 2.65
N THR A 44 -8.22 0.20 3.81
CA THR A 44 -8.62 1.61 3.93
C THR A 44 -7.41 2.54 4.05
N ALA A 45 -6.45 2.20 4.91
CA ALA A 45 -5.32 3.06 5.23
C ALA A 45 -4.33 3.21 4.07
N VAL A 46 -3.97 2.10 3.41
CA VAL A 46 -2.93 2.12 2.36
C VAL A 46 -3.37 2.95 1.14
N PRO A 47 -4.60 2.80 0.59
CA PRO A 47 -5.03 3.63 -0.54
C PRO A 47 -5.18 5.12 -0.21
N ASP A 48 -5.58 5.45 1.02
CA ASP A 48 -5.66 6.85 1.47
C ASP A 48 -4.28 7.51 1.53
N VAL A 49 -3.29 6.83 2.11
CA VAL A 49 -1.91 7.31 2.19
C VAL A 49 -1.28 7.41 0.80
N ALA A 50 -1.53 6.43 -0.08
CA ALA A 50 -1.08 6.48 -1.47
C ALA A 50 -1.67 7.69 -2.21
N SER A 51 -2.96 7.98 -2.02
CA SER A 51 -3.60 9.17 -2.61
C SER A 51 -3.00 10.47 -2.09
N ARG A 52 -2.70 10.55 -0.79
CA ARG A 52 -2.06 11.73 -0.20
C ARG A 52 -0.64 11.92 -0.70
N ALA A 53 0.14 10.84 -0.79
CA ALA A 53 1.48 10.88 -1.36
C ALA A 53 1.44 11.28 -2.85
N ALA A 54 0.51 10.73 -3.62
CA ALA A 54 0.41 11.00 -5.06
C ALA A 54 0.09 12.47 -5.34
N ARG A 55 -0.75 13.10 -4.52
CA ARG A 55 -1.00 14.55 -4.58
C ARG A 55 0.23 15.40 -4.29
N ALA A 56 1.20 14.88 -3.53
CA ALA A 56 2.36 15.63 -3.08
C ALA A 56 3.60 15.43 -3.97
N VAL A 57 3.84 14.21 -4.46
CA VAL A 57 5.04 13.84 -5.23
C VAL A 57 4.75 13.34 -6.66
N GLY A 58 3.47 13.24 -7.02
CA GLY A 58 3.03 12.68 -8.29
C GLY A 58 2.66 11.18 -8.20
N PRO A 59 1.66 10.73 -8.94
CA PRO A 59 1.18 9.35 -8.89
C PRO A 59 2.20 8.33 -9.41
N GLU A 60 3.05 8.69 -10.36
CA GLU A 60 4.03 7.80 -10.98
C GLU A 60 5.09 7.37 -9.97
N ALA A 61 5.59 8.32 -9.16
CA ALA A 61 6.56 8.04 -8.10
C ALA A 61 5.97 7.12 -7.02
N VAL A 62 4.69 7.34 -6.67
CA VAL A 62 3.96 6.52 -5.70
C VAL A 62 3.72 5.11 -6.22
N VAL A 63 3.23 4.98 -7.45
CA VAL A 63 2.97 3.67 -8.08
C VAL A 63 4.26 2.85 -8.18
N ALA A 64 5.37 3.47 -8.58
CA ALA A 64 6.67 2.78 -8.65
C ALA A 64 7.14 2.24 -7.29
N GLU A 65 6.81 2.91 -6.19
CA GLU A 65 7.09 2.39 -4.85
C GLU A 65 6.15 1.23 -4.48
N ILE A 66 4.85 1.38 -4.75
CA ILE A 66 3.84 0.34 -4.50
C ILE A 66 4.20 -0.95 -5.26
N ASP A 67 4.59 -0.84 -6.53
CA ASP A 67 4.98 -1.98 -7.36
C ASP A 67 6.25 -2.68 -6.83
N ARG A 68 7.17 -1.93 -6.21
CA ARG A 68 8.36 -2.50 -5.56
C ARG A 68 7.97 -3.40 -4.39
N TYR A 69 7.00 -2.96 -3.59
CA TYR A 69 6.45 -3.74 -2.47
C TYR A 69 5.62 -4.93 -2.95
N ALA A 70 4.90 -4.79 -4.07
CA ALA A 70 4.19 -5.91 -4.70
C ALA A 70 5.17 -7.00 -5.19
N GLY A 71 6.32 -6.60 -5.73
CA GLY A 71 7.35 -7.52 -6.23
C GLY A 71 8.25 -8.15 -5.16
N ALA A 72 8.25 -7.63 -3.92
CA ALA A 72 9.14 -8.09 -2.86
C ALA A 72 8.79 -9.49 -2.29
N GLY A 73 7.59 -10.01 -2.60
CA GLY A 73 7.06 -11.23 -2.01
C GLY A 73 6.59 -11.02 -0.56
N LEU A 74 5.74 -11.90 -0.05
CA LEU A 74 5.25 -11.82 1.34
C LEU A 74 6.09 -12.67 2.30
N PRO A 75 6.39 -12.18 3.50
CA PRO A 75 7.09 -12.94 4.51
C PRO A 75 6.12 -13.96 5.11
N GLY A 76 6.56 -15.22 5.22
CA GLY A 76 5.84 -16.25 5.96
C GLY A 76 4.44 -16.59 5.44
N SER A 77 4.23 -16.54 4.11
CA SER A 77 2.94 -16.89 3.50
C SER A 77 2.55 -18.32 3.88
N ASP A 78 1.69 -18.46 4.89
CA ASP A 78 1.05 -19.70 5.26
C ASP A 78 -0.03 -20.04 4.23
N ASP A 79 -0.06 -21.28 3.73
CA ASP A 79 -1.03 -21.70 2.70
C ASP A 79 -2.48 -21.68 3.22
N ALA A 80 -2.70 -21.61 4.54
CA ALA A 80 -4.03 -21.57 5.14
C ALA A 80 -4.75 -20.22 4.94
N VAL A 81 -4.01 -19.12 4.82
CA VAL A 81 -4.58 -17.77 4.63
C VAL A 81 -4.09 -17.24 3.28
N PRO A 82 -4.98 -16.74 2.39
CA PRO A 82 -4.57 -16.20 1.10
C PRO A 82 -3.96 -14.81 1.25
N ALA A 83 -2.92 -14.67 2.08
CA ALA A 83 -2.20 -13.44 2.38
C ALA A 83 -1.68 -12.77 1.10
N ALA A 84 -1.20 -13.56 0.13
CA ALA A 84 -0.79 -13.09 -1.19
C ALA A 84 -1.92 -12.42 -1.98
N VAL A 85 -3.13 -12.97 -1.91
CA VAL A 85 -4.31 -12.40 -2.58
C VAL A 85 -4.73 -11.11 -1.87
N ILE A 86 -4.76 -11.11 -0.54
CA ILE A 86 -5.10 -9.92 0.26
C ILE A 86 -4.09 -8.80 -0.02
N TRP A 87 -2.80 -9.10 -0.05
CA TRP A 87 -1.77 -8.11 -0.36
C TRP A 87 -1.91 -7.56 -1.77
N GLY A 88 -2.13 -8.44 -2.76
CA GLY A 88 -2.37 -8.07 -4.14
C GLY A 88 -3.53 -7.06 -4.28
N ASP A 89 -4.64 -7.33 -3.60
CA ASP A 89 -5.81 -6.45 -3.57
C ASP A 89 -5.50 -5.08 -2.93
N VAL A 90 -4.76 -5.07 -1.81
CA VAL A 90 -4.34 -3.84 -1.13
C VAL A 90 -3.43 -2.97 -2.02
N VAL A 91 -2.38 -3.55 -2.61
CA VAL A 91 -1.44 -2.80 -3.47
C VAL A 91 -2.10 -2.35 -4.77
N GLN A 92 -2.98 -3.17 -5.37
CA GLN A 92 -3.74 -2.81 -6.57
C GLN A 92 -4.67 -1.62 -6.28
N THR A 93 -5.40 -1.66 -5.17
CA THR A 93 -6.31 -0.58 -4.78
C THR A 93 -5.52 0.70 -4.48
N ALA A 94 -4.37 0.59 -3.82
CA ALA A 94 -3.52 1.74 -3.54
C ALA A 94 -2.95 2.39 -4.81
N ALA A 95 -2.49 1.58 -5.77
CA ALA A 95 -2.02 2.08 -7.06
C ALA A 95 -3.15 2.75 -7.86
N ALA A 96 -4.36 2.19 -7.84
CA ALA A 96 -5.54 2.80 -8.46
C ALA A 96 -5.89 4.15 -7.81
N ALA A 97 -5.86 4.22 -6.47
CA ALA A 97 -6.14 5.44 -5.73
C ALA A 97 -5.10 6.54 -6.00
N ALA A 98 -3.82 6.18 -6.07
CA ALA A 98 -2.76 7.10 -6.48
C ALA A 98 -3.02 7.65 -7.89
N ARG A 99 -3.27 6.79 -8.88
CA ARG A 99 -3.56 7.20 -10.28
C ARG A 99 -4.83 8.04 -10.41
N ALA A 100 -5.82 7.84 -9.55
CA ALA A 100 -7.03 8.66 -9.58
C ALA A 100 -6.76 10.14 -9.24
N THR A 101 -5.66 10.44 -8.54
CA THR A 101 -5.31 11.82 -8.16
C THR A 101 -4.91 12.69 -9.36
N SER A 102 -4.31 12.11 -10.41
CA SER A 102 -3.99 12.85 -11.64
C SER A 102 -5.22 13.15 -12.50
N GLY A 103 -6.29 12.35 -12.39
CA GLY A 103 -7.56 12.60 -13.07
C GLY A 103 -8.41 13.73 -12.47
N GLN A 104 -8.09 14.19 -11.24
CA GLN A 104 -8.84 15.25 -10.55
C GLN A 104 -8.40 16.68 -10.94
N HIS A 105 -7.46 16.83 -11.88
CA HIS A 105 -6.98 18.13 -12.37
C HIS A 105 -7.49 18.46 -13.80
N THR A 106 -8.69 18.00 -14.16
CA THR A 106 -9.41 18.43 -15.39
C THR A 106 -10.91 18.53 -15.12
N THR A 107 -11.32 19.62 -14.48
CA THR A 107 -12.65 20.19 -14.69
C THR A 107 -12.46 21.71 -14.63
N GLY A 108 -12.41 22.31 -15.83
CA GLY A 108 -12.41 23.77 -16.01
C GLY A 108 -13.79 24.37 -15.85
#